data_AF-A0A7J0ARN5-F1
#
_entry.id   AF-A0A7J0ARN5-F1
#
_cell.length_a   1.000
_cell.length_b   1.000
_cell.length_c   1.000
_cell.angle_alpha   90.00
_cell.angle_beta   90.00
_cell.angle_gamma   90.00
#
_symmetry.space_group_name_H-M   'P 1'
#
loop_
_entity.id
_entity.type
_entity.pdbx_description
1 polymer ?
#
loop_
_entity_poly.entity_id
_entity_poly.type
_entity_poly.pdbx_seq_one_letter_code
_entity_poly.pdbx_strand_id
1 'polypeptide(L)'
;MLKSSVIIDELPTIYFKGLDNLIATARSNKVAVCLGFQDFSQLVRDYGDKEAKVVMNTVGNIFSGQVVGETAKTLSERFGKVLQKRQSISINRQDVSTSINTQMDALIPPSKISGLTQGMFVGSVSDNFNERIEQKIFHCEIVVDAEKVKREESAYKKIPVITNFTDEDGNDRMKETVQANYRRIKEEVKQIVQEELERIKNDPVLCKLLPDNETV
;
A
#
# COMPACT_ATOMS: atom_id res chain seq x y z
N MET A 1 25.05 -0.67 -2.49
CA MET A 1 23.58 -0.83 -2.60
C MET A 1 22.98 0.54 -2.82
N LEU A 2 22.30 0.74 -3.96
CA LEU A 2 21.64 2.00 -4.30
C LEU A 2 20.37 2.17 -3.44
N LYS A 3 19.99 3.42 -3.17
CA LYS A 3 18.70 3.71 -2.56
C LYS A 3 17.63 3.51 -3.62
N SER A 4 16.57 2.78 -3.28
CA SER A 4 15.47 2.50 -4.20
C SER A 4 14.14 2.86 -3.54
N SER A 5 13.11 3.11 -4.34
CA SER A 5 11.77 3.35 -3.83
C SER A 5 10.74 2.53 -4.60
N VAL A 6 9.76 2.01 -3.87
CA VAL A 6 8.57 1.35 -4.39
C VAL A 6 7.39 2.23 -4.01
N ILE A 7 6.71 2.78 -5.02
CA ILE A 7 5.56 3.66 -4.84
C ILE A 7 4.38 3.00 -5.54
N ILE A 8 3.31 2.74 -4.77
CA ILE A 8 2.08 2.13 -5.25
C ILE A 8 0.95 3.07 -4.87
N ASP A 9 0.34 3.72 -5.84
CA ASP A 9 -0.72 4.74 -5.61
C ASP A 9 -2.04 4.10 -5.15
N GLU A 10 -2.37 2.92 -5.67
CA GLU A 10 -3.57 2.17 -5.29
C GLU A 10 -3.24 0.69 -5.16
N LEU A 11 -2.85 0.28 -3.95
CA LEU A 11 -2.43 -1.08 -3.65
C LEU A 11 -3.49 -2.15 -3.98
N PRO A 12 -4.79 -1.96 -3.67
CA PRO A 12 -5.89 -2.84 -4.10
C PRO A 12 -5.98 -3.14 -5.61
N THR A 13 -5.40 -2.32 -6.49
CA THR A 13 -5.46 -2.58 -7.94
C THR A 13 -4.52 -3.70 -8.40
N ILE A 14 -3.56 -4.09 -7.56
CA ILE A 14 -2.58 -5.12 -7.88
C ILE A 14 -2.46 -6.14 -6.75
N TYR A 15 -2.39 -7.43 -7.09
CA TYR A 15 -2.05 -8.44 -6.10
C TYR A 15 -0.53 -8.56 -5.97
N PHE A 16 0.02 -8.02 -4.87
CA PHE A 16 1.45 -8.08 -4.59
C PHE A 16 1.77 -9.20 -3.57
N LYS A 17 2.10 -10.38 -4.06
CA LYS A 17 2.50 -11.50 -3.19
C LYS A 17 3.82 -11.19 -2.47
N GLY A 18 3.84 -11.29 -1.15
CA GLY A 18 5.04 -11.04 -0.32
C GLY A 18 5.29 -9.57 0.01
N LEU A 19 4.25 -8.73 -0.03
CA LEU A 19 4.33 -7.33 0.38
C LEU A 19 4.82 -7.18 1.83
N ASP A 20 4.36 -8.05 2.72
CA ASP A 20 4.79 -8.14 4.12
C ASP A 20 6.31 -8.34 4.24
N ASN A 21 6.88 -9.27 3.47
CA ASN A 21 8.32 -9.54 3.43
C ASN A 21 9.11 -8.37 2.84
N LEU A 22 8.58 -7.73 1.80
CA LEU A 22 9.19 -6.54 1.22
C LEU A 22 9.28 -5.43 2.27
N ILE A 23 8.19 -5.13 2.98
CA ILE A 23 8.14 -4.09 4.01
C ILE A 23 9.07 -4.43 5.18
N ALA A 24 9.09 -5.70 5.63
CA ALA A 24 9.94 -6.15 6.73
C ALA A 24 11.44 -6.02 6.42
N THR A 25 11.84 -6.24 5.16
CA THR A 25 13.25 -6.19 4.72
C THR A 25 13.63 -4.88 4.03
N ALA A 26 12.67 -3.98 3.78
CA ALA A 26 12.89 -2.74 3.05
C ALA A 26 13.99 -1.88 3.68
N ARG A 27 14.00 -1.80 5.02
CA ARG A 27 14.97 -0.99 5.77
C ARG A 27 16.42 -1.46 5.55
N SER A 28 16.71 -2.75 5.66
CA SER A 28 18.06 -3.29 5.46
C SER A 28 18.53 -3.14 4.02
N ASN A 29 17.60 -3.23 3.08
CA ASN A 29 17.84 -3.06 1.64
C ASN A 29 17.85 -1.61 1.16
N LYS A 30 17.69 -0.63 2.07
CA LYS A 30 17.58 0.82 1.75
C LYS A 30 16.48 1.12 0.72
N VAL A 31 15.37 0.39 0.83
CA VAL A 31 14.17 0.56 0.01
C VAL A 31 13.15 1.40 0.78
N ALA A 32 12.65 2.47 0.16
CA ALA A 32 11.54 3.26 0.69
C ALA A 32 10.23 2.78 0.05
N VAL A 33 9.30 2.27 0.86
CA VAL A 33 8.00 1.78 0.39
C VAL A 33 6.92 2.82 0.72
N CYS A 34 6.19 3.26 -0.29
CA CYS A 34 5.04 4.17 -0.18
C CYS A 34 3.81 3.48 -0.76
N LEU A 35 2.76 3.36 0.05
CA LEU A 35 1.54 2.64 -0.28
C LEU A 35 0.35 3.59 -0.13
N GLY A 36 -0.40 3.77 -1.21
CA GLY A 36 -1.71 4.40 -1.23
C GLY A 36 -2.81 3.35 -1.29
N PHE A 37 -3.88 3.61 -0.54
CA PHE A 37 -5.13 2.87 -0.53
C PHE A 37 -6.20 3.78 0.09
N GLN A 38 -7.46 3.55 -0.22
CA GLN A 38 -8.53 4.46 0.21
C GLN A 38 -8.95 4.23 1.65
N ASP A 39 -8.98 2.97 2.10
CA ASP A 39 -9.40 2.59 3.44
C ASP A 39 -8.68 1.31 3.89
N PHE A 40 -8.43 1.16 5.20
CA PHE A 40 -7.85 -0.06 5.77
C PHE A 40 -8.68 -1.31 5.48
N SER A 41 -9.99 -1.16 5.31
CA SER A 41 -10.89 -2.27 4.94
C SER A 41 -10.55 -2.86 3.57
N GLN A 42 -10.05 -2.07 2.62
CA GLN A 42 -9.59 -2.57 1.32
C GLN A 42 -8.33 -3.43 1.49
N LEU A 43 -7.40 -2.96 2.32
CA LEU A 43 -6.19 -3.72 2.64
C LEU A 43 -6.51 -5.07 3.29
N VAL A 44 -7.44 -5.10 4.27
CA VAL A 44 -7.88 -6.34 4.92
C VAL A 44 -8.58 -7.28 3.94
N ARG A 45 -9.40 -6.74 3.02
CA ARG A 45 -10.10 -7.54 2.01
C ARG A 45 -9.13 -8.25 1.06
N ASP A 46 -8.11 -7.55 0.58
CA ASP A 46 -7.26 -8.04 -0.51
C ASP A 46 -6.05 -8.86 -0.01
N TYR A 47 -5.54 -8.55 1.19
CA TYR A 47 -4.36 -9.19 1.79
C TYR A 47 -4.68 -10.04 3.03
N GLY A 48 -5.90 -9.93 3.58
CA GLY A 48 -6.30 -10.60 4.81
C GLY A 48 -5.77 -9.90 6.08
N ASP A 49 -6.40 -10.23 7.21
CA ASP A 49 -6.14 -9.57 8.51
C ASP A 49 -4.68 -9.58 8.95
N LYS A 50 -3.96 -10.68 8.69
CA LYS A 50 -2.58 -10.86 9.15
C LYS A 50 -1.63 -9.91 8.41
N GLU A 51 -1.68 -9.93 7.09
CA GLU A 51 -0.80 -9.10 6.24
C GLU A 51 -1.16 -7.62 6.39
N ALA A 52 -2.46 -7.29 6.44
CA ALA A 52 -2.93 -5.92 6.65
C ALA A 52 -2.41 -5.34 7.98
N LYS A 53 -2.43 -6.12 9.08
CA LYS A 53 -1.87 -5.70 10.36
C LYS A 53 -0.37 -5.47 10.32
N VAL A 54 0.39 -6.27 9.56
CA VAL A 54 1.83 -6.06 9.37
C VAL A 54 2.07 -4.72 8.68
N VAL A 55 1.38 -4.45 7.58
CA VAL A 55 1.49 -3.18 6.85
C VAL A 55 1.17 -2.00 7.77
N MET A 56 0.04 -2.05 8.49
CA MET A 56 -0.35 -0.98 9.40
C MET A 56 0.70 -0.76 10.49
N ASN A 57 1.19 -1.83 11.14
CA ASN A 57 2.07 -1.72 12.31
C ASN A 57 3.53 -1.43 11.98
N THR A 58 4.03 -1.87 10.81
CA THR A 58 5.43 -1.66 10.42
C THR A 58 5.66 -0.28 9.81
N VAL A 59 4.65 0.30 9.15
CA VAL A 59 4.78 1.62 8.54
C VAL A 59 4.70 2.71 9.63
N GLY A 60 5.82 3.41 9.81
CA GLY A 60 5.96 4.48 10.81
C GLY A 60 5.45 5.85 10.35
N ASN A 61 5.32 6.07 9.03
CA ASN A 61 4.81 7.31 8.46
C ASN A 61 3.40 7.09 7.93
N ILE A 62 2.43 7.83 8.44
CA ILE A 62 1.04 7.78 7.97
C ILE A 62 0.59 9.17 7.58
N PHE A 63 -0.08 9.24 6.43
CA PHE A 63 -0.85 10.38 5.96
C PHE A 63 -2.25 9.87 5.67
N SER A 64 -3.26 10.51 6.25
CA SER A 64 -4.65 10.12 6.08
C SER A 64 -5.49 11.37 5.84
N GLY A 65 -6.22 11.37 4.73
CA GLY A 65 -7.29 12.32 4.48
C GLY A 65 -8.57 11.91 5.24
N GLN A 66 -9.72 12.29 4.71
CA GLN A 66 -11.00 11.91 5.28
C GLN A 66 -11.20 10.39 5.21
N VAL A 67 -11.34 9.74 6.37
CA VAL A 67 -11.69 8.32 6.50
C VAL A 67 -12.74 8.11 7.58
N VAL A 68 -13.53 7.06 7.45
CA VAL A 68 -14.69 6.80 8.32
C VAL A 68 -14.60 5.44 9.01
N GLY A 69 -15.50 5.19 9.96
CA GLY A 69 -15.65 3.87 10.56
C GLY A 69 -14.45 3.43 11.42
N GLU A 70 -13.97 2.21 11.16
CA GLU A 70 -12.91 1.57 11.94
C GLU A 70 -11.54 2.22 11.69
N THR A 71 -11.24 2.57 10.45
CA THR A 71 -9.99 3.27 10.06
C THR A 71 -9.78 4.54 10.88
N ALA A 72 -10.81 5.37 11.03
CA ALA A 72 -10.73 6.59 11.83
C ALA A 72 -10.47 6.32 13.32
N LYS A 73 -11.03 5.24 13.88
CA LYS A 73 -10.78 4.83 15.26
C LYS A 73 -9.34 4.36 15.45
N THR A 74 -8.86 3.48 14.58
CA THR A 74 -7.49 2.98 14.61
C THR A 74 -6.46 4.11 14.50
N LEU A 75 -6.69 5.08 13.61
CA LEU A 75 -5.84 6.26 13.49
C LEU A 75 -5.88 7.13 14.75
N SER A 76 -7.07 7.40 15.28
CA SER A 76 -7.24 8.18 16.52
C SER A 76 -6.51 7.55 17.70
N GLU A 77 -6.62 6.23 17.86
CA GLU A 77 -5.90 5.46 18.87
C GLU A 77 -4.38 5.52 18.67
N ARG A 78 -3.91 5.44 17.42
CA ARG A 78 -2.49 5.57 17.07
C ARG A 78 -1.93 6.95 17.41
N PHE A 79 -2.71 8.01 17.22
CA PHE A 79 -2.31 9.37 17.59
C PHE A 79 -2.28 9.59 19.12
N GLY A 80 -2.93 8.70 19.87
CA GLY A 80 -2.90 8.70 21.32
C GLY A 80 -3.83 9.74 21.95
N LYS A 81 -3.65 9.93 23.26
CA LYS A 81 -4.47 10.81 24.09
C LYS A 81 -3.62 11.89 24.73
N VAL A 82 -4.25 13.04 24.96
CA VAL A 82 -3.64 14.20 25.62
C VAL A 82 -4.51 14.62 26.79
N LEU A 83 -3.87 15.16 27.84
CA LEU A 83 -4.58 15.70 29.00
C LEU A 83 -5.31 16.99 28.58
N GLN A 84 -6.63 16.94 28.54
CA GLN A 84 -7.50 18.06 28.24
C GLN A 84 -8.05 18.68 29.53
N LYS A 85 -8.04 20.01 29.60
CA LYS A 85 -8.70 20.76 30.69
C LYS A 85 -10.12 21.09 30.28
N ARG A 86 -11.10 20.54 31.02
CA ARG A 86 -12.51 20.90 30.89
C ARG A 86 -12.87 21.92 31.95
N GLN A 87 -13.39 23.06 31.50
CA GLN A 87 -13.93 24.11 32.35
C GLN A 87 -15.45 24.03 32.28
N SER A 88 -16.10 23.80 33.42
CA SER A 88 -17.55 23.86 33.56
C SER A 88 -17.90 25.14 34.27
N ILE A 89 -18.67 26.00 33.60
CA ILE A 89 -19.13 27.27 34.17
C ILE A 89 -20.61 27.11 34.50
N SER A 90 -20.94 27.12 35.78
CA SER A 90 -22.30 27.11 36.30
C SER A 90 -22.71 28.53 36.65
N ILE A 91 -23.64 29.10 35.91
CA ILE A 91 -24.14 30.46 36.10
C ILE A 91 -25.48 30.38 36.85
N ASN A 92 -25.53 30.94 38.05
CA ASN A 92 -26.76 31.11 38.82
C ASN A 92 -27.06 32.62 38.96
N ARG A 93 -28.29 32.99 39.34
CA ARG A 93 -28.71 34.41 39.41
C ARG A 93 -27.87 35.28 40.37
N GLN A 94 -27.21 34.66 41.34
CA GLN A 94 -26.42 35.34 42.38
C GLN A 94 -24.91 35.11 42.25
N ASP A 95 -24.47 34.01 41.64
CA ASP A 95 -23.05 33.64 41.57
C ASP A 95 -22.72 32.86 40.28
N VAL A 96 -21.48 33.01 39.82
CA VAL A 96 -20.89 32.19 38.75
C VAL A 96 -19.84 31.28 39.38
N SER A 97 -20.06 29.96 39.31
CA SER A 97 -19.10 28.95 39.76
C SER A 97 -18.35 28.39 38.56
N THR A 98 -17.02 28.33 38.63
CA THR A 98 -16.19 27.69 37.60
C THR A 98 -15.49 26.48 38.20
N SER A 99 -15.76 25.30 37.64
CA SER A 99 -15.09 24.05 37.99
C SER A 99 -14.12 23.66 36.88
N ILE A 100 -12.89 23.31 37.24
CA ILE A 100 -11.85 22.90 36.29
C ILE A 100 -11.49 21.44 36.59
N ASN A 101 -11.65 20.58 35.59
CA ASN A 101 -11.31 19.16 35.67
C ASN A 101 -10.35 18.80 34.52
N THR A 102 -9.38 17.92 34.77
CA THR A 102 -8.47 17.39 33.76
C THR A 102 -8.83 15.95 33.41
N GLN A 103 -9.02 15.66 32.13
CA GLN A 103 -9.33 14.32 31.63
C GLN A 103 -8.43 13.97 30.45
N MET A 104 -8.08 12.70 30.30
CA MET A 104 -7.37 12.22 29.12
C MET A 104 -8.35 12.03 27.97
N ASP A 105 -8.18 12.79 26.89
CA ASP A 105 -9.04 12.73 25.70
C ASP A 105 -8.20 12.45 24.44
N ALA A 106 -8.84 11.97 23.36
CA ALA A 106 -8.15 11.70 22.10
C ALA A 106 -7.50 12.98 21.55
N LEU A 107 -6.23 12.89 21.11
CA LEU A 107 -5.53 14.03 20.51
C LEU A 107 -6.26 14.49 19.23
N ILE A 108 -6.66 13.54 18.40
CA ILE A 108 -7.48 13.76 17.21
C ILE A 108 -8.65 12.77 17.26
N PRO A 109 -9.87 13.22 17.61
CA PRO A 109 -11.03 12.34 17.70
C PRO A 109 -11.41 11.71 16.35
N PRO A 110 -11.98 10.49 16.31
CA PRO A 110 -12.41 9.86 15.05
C PRO A 110 -13.38 10.71 14.25
N SER A 111 -14.29 11.42 14.94
CA SER A 111 -15.24 12.35 14.31
C SER A 111 -14.55 13.52 13.59
N LYS A 112 -13.40 13.97 14.08
CA LYS A 112 -12.60 15.01 13.43
C LYS A 112 -11.97 14.48 12.14
N ILE A 113 -11.46 13.25 12.17
CA ILE A 113 -10.88 12.56 11.01
C ILE A 113 -11.94 12.31 9.93
N SER A 114 -13.12 11.84 10.34
CA SER A 114 -14.25 11.59 9.43
C SER A 114 -14.86 12.85 8.83
N GLY A 115 -14.61 14.02 9.44
CA GLY A 115 -15.07 15.33 8.96
C GLY A 115 -13.98 16.17 8.30
N LEU A 116 -12.83 15.59 7.94
CA LEU A 116 -11.77 16.33 7.25
C LEU A 116 -12.27 16.84 5.91
N THR A 117 -12.00 18.12 5.63
CA THR A 117 -12.26 18.72 4.32
C THR A 117 -11.19 18.27 3.32
N GLN A 118 -11.51 18.30 2.03
CA GLN A 118 -10.53 18.05 0.98
C GLN A 118 -9.29 18.95 1.18
N GLY A 119 -8.10 18.37 1.05
CA GLY A 119 -6.83 19.07 1.30
C GLY A 119 -6.37 19.04 2.77
N MET A 120 -7.25 18.70 3.72
CA MET A 120 -6.86 18.49 5.12
C MET A 120 -6.41 17.05 5.36
N PHE A 121 -5.29 16.91 6.05
CA PHE A 121 -4.70 15.62 6.38
C PHE A 121 -4.36 15.55 7.86
N VAL A 122 -4.45 14.34 8.40
CA VAL A 122 -3.92 13.95 9.69
C VAL A 122 -2.89 12.87 9.49
N GLY A 123 -1.90 12.81 10.38
CA GLY A 123 -0.89 11.80 10.24
C GLY A 123 0.17 11.85 11.29
N SER A 124 1.10 10.91 11.18
CA SER A 124 2.25 10.81 12.06
C SER A 124 3.50 10.51 11.25
N VAL A 125 4.58 11.21 11.53
CA VAL A 125 5.91 10.96 10.97
C VAL A 125 6.84 10.35 12.01
N SER A 126 7.64 9.40 11.57
CA SER A 126 8.71 8.77 12.35
C SER A 126 10.03 9.48 12.09
N ASP A 127 10.83 9.60 13.15
CA ASP A 127 12.17 10.18 13.11
C ASP A 127 13.24 9.10 12.96
N ASN A 128 14.48 9.54 12.76
CA ASN A 128 15.66 8.68 12.83
C ASN A 128 16.52 9.09 14.03
N PHE A 129 17.53 8.30 14.38
CA PHE A 129 18.35 8.53 15.58
C PHE A 129 19.07 9.89 15.55
N ASN A 130 19.40 10.40 14.35
CA ASN A 130 20.19 11.61 14.16
C ASN A 130 19.31 12.87 13.99
N GLU A 131 18.09 12.71 13.49
CA GLU A 131 17.17 13.78 13.11
C GLU A 131 15.84 13.56 13.83
N ARG A 132 15.78 14.00 15.09
CA ARG A 132 14.56 13.93 15.90
C ARG A 132 13.55 14.98 15.46
N ILE A 133 12.30 14.56 15.39
CA ILE A 133 11.17 15.44 15.08
C ILE A 133 10.38 15.68 16.37
N GLU A 134 10.27 16.94 16.79
CA GLU A 134 9.50 17.31 17.99
C GLU A 134 8.01 17.05 17.80
N GLN A 135 7.45 17.52 16.68
CA GLN A 135 6.05 17.35 16.35
C GLN A 135 5.86 16.20 15.36
N LYS A 136 5.70 14.99 15.89
CA LYS A 136 5.49 13.79 15.08
C LYS A 136 4.09 13.70 14.50
N ILE A 137 3.07 14.20 15.22
CA ILE A 137 1.67 14.12 14.80
C ILE A 137 1.24 15.48 14.23
N PHE A 138 0.56 15.45 13.10
CA PHE A 138 0.07 16.65 12.43
C PHE A 138 -1.42 16.53 12.07
N HIS A 139 -2.05 17.69 11.98
CA HIS A 139 -3.37 17.91 11.42
C HIS A 139 -3.30 19.25 10.69
N CYS A 140 -3.13 19.21 9.38
CA CYS A 140 -2.84 20.40 8.58
C CYS A 140 -3.47 20.32 7.18
N GLU A 141 -3.53 21.47 6.52
CA GLU A 141 -3.87 21.56 5.11
C GLU A 141 -2.62 21.36 4.25
N ILE A 142 -2.68 20.43 3.29
CA ILE A 142 -1.64 20.26 2.28
C ILE A 142 -1.98 21.19 1.12
N VAL A 143 -1.22 22.27 1.00
CA VAL A 143 -1.37 23.25 -0.08
C VAL A 143 -0.59 22.77 -1.30
N VAL A 144 -1.32 22.49 -2.39
CA VAL A 144 -0.74 22.13 -3.69
C VAL A 144 -0.83 23.32 -4.63
N ASP A 145 0.31 23.74 -5.18
CA ASP A 145 0.36 24.80 -6.20
C ASP A 145 -0.17 24.24 -7.54
N ALA A 146 -1.46 24.47 -7.79
CA ALA A 146 -2.15 23.97 -8.97
C ALA A 146 -1.54 24.49 -10.29
N GLU A 147 -0.96 25.70 -10.33
CA GLU A 147 -0.33 26.23 -11.54
C GLU A 147 1.01 25.54 -11.82
N LYS A 148 1.77 25.23 -10.77
CA LYS A 148 3.00 24.46 -10.90
C LYS A 148 2.71 23.03 -11.36
N VAL A 149 1.70 22.37 -10.77
CA VAL A 149 1.30 21.01 -11.16
C VAL A 149 0.83 20.97 -12.60
N LYS A 150 -0.04 21.89 -13.04
CA LYS A 150 -0.49 21.93 -14.45
C LYS A 150 0.65 22.13 -15.44
N ARG A 151 1.64 22.97 -15.11
CA ARG A 151 2.85 23.13 -15.94
C ARG A 151 3.66 21.84 -16.00
N GLU A 152 3.80 21.14 -14.88
CA GLU A 152 4.47 19.86 -14.83
C GLU A 152 3.74 18.79 -15.65
N GLU A 153 2.42 18.67 -15.46
CA GLU A 153 1.56 17.74 -16.19
C GLU A 153 1.58 18.01 -17.71
N SER A 154 1.62 19.27 -18.12
CA SER A 154 1.74 19.63 -19.54
C SER A 154 3.08 19.20 -20.17
N ALA A 155 4.11 19.03 -19.34
CA ALA A 155 5.42 18.55 -19.75
C ALA A 155 5.55 17.01 -19.66
N TYR A 156 4.54 16.30 -19.14
CA TYR A 156 4.57 14.85 -19.05
C TYR A 156 4.65 14.21 -20.43
N LYS A 157 5.67 13.38 -20.61
CA LYS A 157 5.80 12.53 -21.78
C LYS A 157 4.91 11.32 -21.57
N LYS A 158 4.17 10.92 -22.61
CA LYS A 158 3.42 9.66 -22.59
C LYS A 158 4.38 8.52 -22.25
N ILE A 159 3.92 7.61 -21.40
CA ILE A 159 4.64 6.38 -21.10
C ILE A 159 4.92 5.69 -22.45
N PRO A 160 6.19 5.39 -22.77
CA PRO A 160 6.50 4.72 -24.01
C PRO A 160 5.77 3.37 -24.06
N VAL A 161 5.12 3.09 -25.18
CA VAL A 161 4.47 1.81 -25.40
C VAL A 161 5.57 0.76 -25.53
N ILE A 162 5.82 0.01 -24.45
CA ILE A 162 6.85 -1.05 -24.40
C ILE A 162 6.47 -2.21 -25.34
N THR A 163 5.17 -2.48 -25.46
CA THR A 163 4.61 -3.53 -26.29
C THR A 163 3.35 -2.99 -26.96
N ASN A 164 3.42 -2.81 -28.27
CA ASN A 164 2.28 -2.39 -29.05
C ASN A 164 1.53 -3.63 -29.55
N PHE A 165 0.26 -3.78 -29.16
CA PHE A 165 -0.60 -4.90 -29.57
C PHE A 165 -1.48 -4.54 -30.79
N THR A 166 -1.26 -3.38 -31.39
CA THR A 166 -1.93 -3.00 -32.64
C THR A 166 -1.18 -3.56 -33.84
N ASP A 167 -1.91 -4.06 -34.83
CA ASP A 167 -1.34 -4.39 -36.15
C ASP A 167 -1.06 -3.13 -37.00
N GLU A 168 -0.56 -3.33 -38.23
CA GLU A 168 -0.25 -2.27 -39.18
C GLU A 168 -1.50 -1.43 -39.59
N ASP A 169 -2.69 -1.99 -39.43
CA ASP A 169 -3.99 -1.34 -39.70
C ASP A 169 -4.62 -0.69 -38.46
N GLY A 170 -3.96 -0.75 -37.30
CA GLY A 170 -4.40 -0.13 -36.05
C GLY A 170 -5.43 -0.92 -35.24
N ASN A 171 -5.69 -2.19 -35.58
CA ASN A 171 -6.63 -3.03 -34.86
C ASN A 171 -5.99 -3.64 -33.60
N ASP A 172 -6.72 -3.64 -32.47
CA ASP A 172 -6.27 -4.24 -31.21
C ASP A 172 -6.27 -5.78 -31.31
N ARG A 173 -5.08 -6.37 -31.41
CA ARG A 173 -4.88 -7.84 -31.44
C ARG A 173 -4.42 -8.42 -30.11
N MET A 174 -4.56 -7.67 -29.01
CA MET A 174 -4.09 -8.09 -27.68
C MET A 174 -4.54 -9.52 -27.31
N LYS A 175 -5.82 -9.85 -27.53
CA LYS A 175 -6.35 -11.19 -27.22
C LYS A 175 -5.69 -12.30 -28.02
N GLU A 176 -5.43 -12.07 -29.30
CA GLU A 176 -4.81 -13.05 -30.18
C GLU A 176 -3.33 -13.25 -29.83
N THR A 177 -2.60 -12.16 -29.57
CA THR A 177 -1.20 -12.23 -29.14
C THR A 177 -1.07 -12.95 -27.80
N VAL A 178 -1.95 -12.67 -26.84
CA VAL A 178 -1.97 -13.37 -25.54
C VAL A 178 -2.27 -14.85 -25.71
N GLN A 179 -3.27 -15.22 -26.54
CA GLN A 179 -3.57 -16.62 -26.82
C GLN A 179 -2.44 -17.35 -27.54
N ALA A 180 -1.80 -16.71 -28.51
CA ALA A 180 -0.66 -17.26 -29.23
C ALA A 180 0.52 -17.51 -28.27
N ASN A 181 0.82 -16.55 -27.38
CA ASN A 181 1.87 -16.69 -26.39
C ASN A 181 1.54 -17.80 -25.37
N TYR A 182 0.29 -17.91 -24.94
CA TYR A 182 -0.17 -19.01 -24.08
C TYR A 182 0.01 -20.39 -24.73
N ARG A 183 -0.34 -20.52 -26.02
CA ARG A 183 -0.13 -21.77 -26.78
C ARG A 183 1.35 -22.08 -26.94
N ARG A 184 2.15 -21.08 -27.30
CA ARG A 184 3.61 -21.22 -27.45
C ARG A 184 4.26 -21.71 -26.15
N ILE A 185 3.95 -21.09 -25.01
CA ILE A 185 4.47 -21.51 -23.70
C ILE A 185 4.08 -22.97 -23.41
N LYS A 186 2.84 -23.37 -23.72
CA LYS A 186 2.41 -24.77 -23.54
C LYS A 186 3.18 -25.74 -24.42
N GLU A 187 3.47 -25.38 -25.67
CA GLU A 187 4.25 -26.20 -26.59
C GLU A 187 5.72 -26.29 -26.15
N GLU A 188 6.33 -25.16 -25.78
CA GLU A 188 7.70 -25.11 -25.25
C GLU A 188 7.83 -25.97 -23.98
N VAL A 189 6.87 -25.90 -23.05
CA VAL A 189 6.87 -26.75 -21.84
C VAL A 189 6.74 -28.23 -22.20
N LYS A 190 5.89 -28.60 -23.17
CA LYS A 190 5.78 -29.99 -23.64
C LYS A 190 7.10 -30.48 -24.24
N GLN A 191 7.75 -29.63 -25.03
CA GLN A 191 9.03 -29.95 -25.65
C GLN A 191 10.12 -30.14 -24.58
N ILE A 192 10.22 -29.25 -23.61
CA ILE A 192 11.15 -29.38 -22.47
C ILE A 192 10.90 -30.69 -21.72
N VAL A 193 9.64 -31.04 -21.45
CA VAL A 193 9.30 -32.30 -20.79
C VAL A 193 9.73 -33.50 -21.63
N GLN A 194 9.49 -33.47 -22.94
CA GLN A 194 9.89 -34.54 -23.84
C GLN A 194 11.41 -34.71 -23.92
N GLU A 195 12.15 -33.60 -24.08
CA GLU A 195 13.61 -33.59 -24.10
C GLU A 195 14.20 -34.10 -22.78
N GLU A 196 13.62 -33.72 -21.64
CA GLU A 196 14.05 -34.22 -20.33
C GLU A 196 13.71 -35.71 -20.13
N LEU A 197 12.55 -36.18 -20.60
CA LEU A 197 12.21 -37.60 -20.58
C LEU A 197 13.18 -38.43 -21.46
N GLU A 198 13.53 -37.93 -22.64
CA GLU A 198 14.55 -38.55 -23.50
C GLU A 198 15.94 -38.54 -22.85
N ARG A 199 16.32 -37.43 -22.20
CA ARG A 199 17.58 -37.32 -21.45
C ARG A 199 17.64 -38.33 -20.30
N ILE A 200 16.58 -38.44 -19.51
CA ILE A 200 16.46 -39.40 -18.41
C ILE A 200 16.52 -40.83 -18.93
N LYS A 201 15.89 -41.13 -20.07
CA LYS A 201 15.93 -42.46 -20.71
C LYS A 201 17.34 -42.85 -21.15
N ASN A 202 18.11 -41.90 -21.65
CA ASN A 202 19.46 -42.12 -22.16
C ASN A 202 20.55 -42.10 -21.06
N ASP A 203 20.19 -41.74 -19.82
CA ASP A 203 21.10 -41.76 -18.67
C ASP A 203 21.00 -43.11 -17.92
N PRO A 204 22.10 -43.90 -17.83
CA PRO A 204 22.09 -45.23 -17.20
C PRO A 204 21.68 -45.24 -15.72
N VAL A 205 21.81 -44.11 -15.02
CA VAL A 205 21.52 -43.98 -13.58
C VAL A 205 20.07 -43.53 -13.37
N LEU A 206 19.56 -42.62 -14.20
CA LEU A 206 18.26 -41.99 -14.03
C LEU A 206 17.11 -42.72 -14.73
N CYS A 207 17.40 -43.58 -15.72
CA CYS A 207 16.38 -44.29 -16.51
C CYS A 207 15.43 -45.16 -15.66
N LYS A 208 15.85 -45.59 -14.47
CA LYS A 208 15.03 -46.35 -13.49
C LYS A 208 13.91 -45.53 -12.82
N LEU A 209 13.89 -44.21 -13.02
CA LEU A 209 12.87 -43.31 -12.46
C LEU A 209 11.70 -43.07 -13.41
N LEU A 210 11.79 -43.54 -14.66
CA LEU A 210 10.68 -43.48 -15.61
C LEU A 210 9.61 -44.49 -15.18
N PRO A 211 8.32 -44.10 -15.22
CA PRO A 211 7.25 -45.06 -14.95
C PRO A 211 7.29 -46.18 -15.99
N ASP A 212 7.23 -47.43 -15.52
CA ASP A 212 7.02 -48.57 -16.40
C ASP A 212 5.68 -48.36 -17.12
N ASN A 213 5.70 -48.38 -18.46
CA ASN A 213 4.50 -48.26 -19.28
C ASN A 213 3.61 -49.51 -19.11
N GLU A 214 2.90 -49.60 -17.99
CA GLU A 214 1.70 -50.41 -17.77
C GLU A 214 0.68 -49.44 -17.14
N THR A 215 -0.25 -48.84 -17.87
CA THR A 215 -1.44 -49.48 -18.42
C THR A 215 -2.23 -48.43 -19.20
N VAL A 216 -2.95 -48.91 -20.22
CA VAL A 216 -3.87 -48.20 -21.12
C VAL A 216 -5.05 -47.60 -20.36
#